data_AF-A0A0F4RJS5-F1
#
_entry.id   AF-A0A0F4RJS5-F1
#
_cell.length_a   1.000
_cell.length_b   1.000
_cell.length_c   1.000
_cell.angle_alpha   90.00
_cell.angle_beta   90.00
_cell.angle_gamma   90.00
#
_symmetry.space_group_name_H-M   'P 1'
#
loop_
_entity.id
_entity.type
_entity.pdbx_description
1 polymer ?
#
loop_
_entity_poly.entity_id
_entity_poly.type
_entity_poly.pdbx_seq_one_letter_code
_entity_poly.pdbx_strand_id
1 'polypeptide(L)'
;MRLFKNISAKIASLPMVFTALVVFLGGTIWTVVYSFTDSGLLPRLRWDGLDQYERLWNSRKWLVSIENLAIYGVCSLIGTLVIGFTLAALLDRKVRGEGVLRTIFLYPFALSFIVTGLVWQWILNPQLGLQSVVRGMGWESFTFDPLNNSKIVMFGLLIAGLWQGTGLIMCIMLAGLRGIDEDIWKAARVDGIGTVKTYIRVIIPMMRPVFVTSLVLIASGIVKLYDLVVAQTSGGPGISSEVPAKYVMTAMFGGQNLGQGFAASTMMLVTVVIILVPWAILEFGGKKRG
;
A
#
# COMPACT_ATOMS: atom_id res chain seq x y z
N MET A 1 -36.42 15.93 -22.07
CA MET A 1 -35.52 16.56 -23.08
C MET A 1 -34.15 17.03 -22.52
N ARG A 2 -33.59 16.42 -21.46
CA ARG A 2 -32.20 16.68 -20.98
C ARG A 2 -31.19 15.61 -21.43
N LEU A 3 -31.66 14.47 -21.96
CA LEU A 3 -30.83 13.36 -22.43
C LEU A 3 -30.07 13.67 -23.74
N PHE A 4 -30.54 14.61 -24.55
CA PHE A 4 -29.90 15.01 -25.81
C PHE A 4 -29.04 16.27 -25.71
N LYS A 5 -28.84 16.81 -24.50
CA LYS A 5 -27.87 17.89 -24.28
C LYS A 5 -26.47 17.27 -24.16
N ASN A 6 -25.49 17.84 -24.85
CA ASN A 6 -24.08 17.41 -24.89
C ASN A 6 -23.86 15.99 -25.47
N ILE A 7 -24.50 15.66 -26.60
CA ILE A 7 -24.35 14.37 -27.28
C ILE A 7 -22.88 14.06 -27.60
N SER A 8 -22.11 15.04 -28.09
CA SER A 8 -20.69 14.86 -28.42
C SER A 8 -19.86 14.47 -27.19
N ALA A 9 -20.12 15.08 -26.02
CA ALA A 9 -19.44 14.71 -24.77
C ALA A 9 -19.83 13.30 -24.31
N LYS A 10 -21.10 12.89 -24.51
CA LYS A 10 -21.56 11.54 -24.16
C LYS A 10 -20.93 10.47 -25.04
N ILE A 11 -20.87 10.71 -26.35
CA ILE A 11 -20.19 9.82 -27.31
C ILE A 11 -18.70 9.74 -26.99
N ALA A 12 -18.05 10.86 -26.67
CA ALA A 12 -16.64 10.86 -26.28
C ALA A 12 -16.37 10.10 -24.96
N SER A 13 -17.30 10.14 -24.00
CA SER A 13 -17.18 9.40 -22.73
C SER A 13 -17.53 7.90 -22.83
N LEU A 14 -18.17 7.48 -23.92
CA LEU A 14 -18.73 6.15 -24.10
C LEU A 14 -17.67 5.03 -23.98
N PRO A 15 -16.46 5.14 -24.58
CA PRO A 15 -15.39 4.15 -24.40
C PRO A 15 -14.94 4.01 -22.94
N MET A 16 -14.87 5.12 -22.20
CA MET A 16 -14.48 5.11 -20.79
C MET A 16 -15.56 4.45 -19.92
N VAL A 17 -16.83 4.78 -20.15
CA VAL A 17 -17.95 4.16 -19.43
C VAL A 17 -18.05 2.67 -19.77
N PHE A 18 -17.86 2.29 -21.04
CA PHE A 18 -17.87 0.90 -21.47
C PHE A 18 -16.78 0.08 -20.78
N THR A 19 -15.53 0.57 -20.77
CA THR A 19 -14.43 -0.12 -20.08
C THR A 19 -14.68 -0.23 -18.58
N ALA A 20 -15.17 0.83 -17.92
CA ALA A 20 -15.54 0.80 -16.50
C ALA A 20 -16.64 -0.24 -16.19
N LEU A 21 -17.72 -0.26 -16.97
CA LEU A 21 -18.86 -1.15 -16.72
C LEU A 21 -18.57 -2.60 -17.12
N VAL A 22 -18.00 -2.83 -18.29
CA VAL A 22 -17.84 -4.18 -18.83
C VAL A 22 -16.60 -4.86 -18.28
N VAL A 23 -15.45 -4.18 -18.31
CA VAL A 23 -14.18 -4.80 -17.93
C VAL A 23 -14.05 -4.85 -16.41
N PHE A 24 -14.22 -3.71 -15.73
CA PHE A 24 -14.01 -3.67 -14.29
C PHE A 24 -15.21 -4.24 -13.51
N LEU A 25 -16.42 -3.70 -13.68
CA LEU A 25 -17.58 -4.20 -12.94
C LEU A 25 -17.99 -5.59 -13.41
N GLY A 26 -18.07 -5.83 -14.73
CA GLY A 26 -18.38 -7.14 -15.28
C GLY A 26 -17.38 -8.21 -14.86
N GLY A 27 -16.07 -7.92 -14.94
CA GLY A 27 -15.01 -8.83 -14.46
C GLY A 27 -15.09 -9.08 -12.96
N THR A 28 -15.38 -8.05 -12.15
CA THR A 28 -15.55 -8.20 -10.70
C THR A 28 -16.74 -9.08 -10.36
N ILE A 29 -17.90 -8.83 -10.98
CA ILE A 29 -19.10 -9.66 -10.80
C ILE A 29 -18.82 -11.10 -11.24
N TRP A 30 -18.14 -11.29 -12.36
CA TRP A 30 -17.73 -12.60 -12.83
C TRP A 30 -16.86 -13.33 -11.79
N THR A 31 -15.83 -12.67 -11.26
CA THR A 31 -15.00 -13.25 -10.19
C THR A 31 -15.81 -13.63 -8.95
N VAL A 32 -16.75 -12.78 -8.53
CA VAL A 32 -17.61 -13.06 -7.37
C VAL A 32 -18.60 -14.17 -7.65
N VAL A 33 -19.10 -14.34 -8.87
CA VAL A 33 -20.01 -15.44 -9.21
C VAL A 33 -19.26 -16.77 -9.22
N TYR A 34 -18.08 -16.81 -9.85
CA TYR A 34 -17.27 -18.02 -9.96
C TYR A 34 -16.54 -18.41 -8.67
N SER A 35 -16.52 -17.56 -7.65
CA SER A 35 -16.01 -17.95 -6.32
C SER A 35 -16.94 -18.91 -5.57
N PHE A 36 -18.22 -18.98 -5.96
CA PHE A 36 -19.19 -19.95 -5.42
C PHE A 36 -19.30 -21.23 -6.26
N THR A 37 -18.41 -21.42 -7.24
CA THR A 37 -18.44 -22.59 -8.12
C THR A 37 -17.22 -23.51 -7.95
N ASP A 38 -17.41 -24.80 -8.24
CA ASP A 38 -16.35 -25.81 -8.28
C ASP A 38 -15.51 -25.68 -9.58
N SER A 39 -14.81 -24.54 -9.68
CA SER A 39 -13.92 -24.25 -10.80
C SER A 39 -12.52 -24.82 -10.53
N GLY A 40 -12.13 -25.84 -11.31
CA GLY A 40 -10.77 -26.39 -11.33
C GLY A 40 -9.87 -25.63 -12.32
N LEU A 41 -9.29 -26.36 -13.27
CA LEU A 41 -8.43 -25.80 -14.32
C LEU A 41 -9.17 -24.84 -15.28
N LEU A 42 -10.43 -25.14 -15.57
CA LEU A 42 -11.29 -24.32 -16.41
C LEU A 42 -12.50 -23.85 -15.60
N PRO A 43 -13.04 -22.65 -15.87
CA PRO A 43 -14.26 -22.17 -15.21
C PRO A 43 -15.41 -23.14 -15.47
N ARG A 44 -16.00 -23.67 -14.39
CA ARG A 44 -17.18 -24.53 -14.45
C ARG A 44 -18.30 -23.86 -13.66
N LEU A 45 -19.50 -23.80 -14.25
CA LEU A 45 -20.71 -23.25 -13.62
C LEU A 45 -21.43 -24.31 -12.77
N ARG A 46 -20.67 -25.08 -11.98
CA ARG A 46 -21.25 -25.99 -10.99
C ARG A 46 -21.26 -25.28 -9.65
N TRP A 47 -22.44 -24.91 -9.18
CA TRP A 47 -22.59 -24.21 -7.90
C TRP A 47 -22.25 -25.15 -6.74
N ASP A 48 -21.31 -24.73 -5.91
CA ASP A 48 -20.76 -25.47 -4.76
C ASP A 48 -21.03 -24.72 -3.44
N GLY A 49 -21.76 -23.59 -3.51
CA GLY A 49 -22.10 -22.78 -2.34
C GLY A 49 -20.87 -22.16 -1.68
N LEU A 50 -20.71 -22.37 -0.37
CA LEU A 50 -19.69 -21.72 0.45
C LEU A 50 -18.45 -22.60 0.70
N ASP A 51 -18.39 -23.80 0.13
CA ASP A 51 -17.32 -24.78 0.38
C ASP A 51 -15.93 -24.22 0.05
N GLN A 52 -15.83 -23.39 -1.00
CA GLN A 52 -14.57 -22.73 -1.36
C GLN A 52 -14.09 -21.75 -0.28
N TYR A 53 -15.01 -21.03 0.37
CA TYR A 53 -14.68 -20.12 1.45
C TYR A 53 -14.32 -20.87 2.73
N GLU A 54 -15.02 -21.95 3.06
CA GLU A 54 -14.66 -22.79 4.22
C GLU A 54 -13.25 -23.37 4.06
N ARG A 55 -12.93 -23.93 2.90
CA ARG A 55 -11.58 -24.42 2.57
C ARG A 55 -10.53 -23.32 2.64
N LEU A 56 -10.88 -22.11 2.22
CA LEU A 56 -9.99 -20.95 2.25
C LEU A 56 -9.66 -20.54 3.70
N TRP A 57 -10.69 -20.40 4.54
CA TRP A 57 -10.52 -20.02 5.95
C TRP A 57 -9.87 -21.12 6.81
N ASN A 58 -10.00 -22.38 6.42
CA ASN A 58 -9.26 -23.51 7.02
C ASN A 58 -7.80 -23.62 6.50
N SER A 59 -7.41 -22.84 5.49
CA SER A 59 -6.05 -22.87 4.95
C SER A 59 -5.10 -22.05 5.82
N ARG A 60 -4.13 -22.72 6.46
CA ARG A 60 -3.05 -22.06 7.21
C ARG A 60 -2.31 -21.00 6.38
N LYS A 61 -2.11 -21.28 5.08
CA LYS A 61 -1.41 -20.38 4.16
C LYS A 61 -2.18 -19.08 3.94
N TRP A 62 -3.50 -19.16 3.83
CA TRP A 62 -4.38 -18.00 3.72
C TRP A 62 -4.38 -17.15 4.99
N LEU A 63 -4.50 -17.80 6.16
CA LEU A 63 -4.48 -17.11 7.46
C LEU A 63 -3.16 -16.35 7.67
N VAL A 64 -2.01 -16.99 7.41
CA VAL A 64 -0.69 -16.34 7.47
C VAL A 64 -0.61 -15.18 6.48
N SER A 65 -1.20 -15.31 5.30
CA SER A 65 -1.17 -14.23 4.31
C SER A 65 -1.94 -12.98 4.75
N ILE A 66 -3.08 -13.15 5.42
CA ILE A 66 -3.85 -12.04 6.00
C ILE A 66 -3.07 -11.39 7.13
N GLU A 67 -2.50 -12.19 8.04
CA GLU A 67 -1.71 -11.70 9.16
C GLU A 67 -0.51 -10.88 8.67
N ASN A 68 0.24 -11.40 7.70
CA ASN A 68 1.36 -10.70 7.08
C ASN A 68 0.94 -9.38 6.42
N LEU A 69 -0.16 -9.38 5.66
CA LEU A 69 -0.66 -8.15 5.03
C LEU A 69 -1.08 -7.12 6.07
N ALA A 70 -1.70 -7.56 7.17
CA ALA A 70 -2.10 -6.68 8.27
C ALA A 70 -0.88 -6.10 9.01
N ILE A 71 0.09 -6.94 9.38
CA ILE A 71 1.34 -6.50 10.03
C ILE A 71 2.08 -5.52 9.13
N TYR A 72 2.30 -5.88 7.87
CA TYR A 72 2.95 -5.01 6.91
C TYR A 72 2.16 -3.72 6.71
N GLY A 73 0.84 -3.81 6.55
CA GLY A 73 -0.03 -2.67 6.30
C GLY A 73 0.01 -1.65 7.42
N VAL A 74 -0.12 -2.10 8.67
CA VAL A 74 -0.05 -1.22 9.85
C VAL A 74 1.33 -0.61 10.01
N CYS A 75 2.40 -1.42 9.93
CA CYS A 75 3.77 -0.92 10.05
C CYS A 75 4.15 0.02 8.91
N SER A 76 3.72 -0.26 7.68
CA SER A 76 3.96 0.58 6.50
C SER A 76 3.18 1.88 6.57
N LEU A 77 1.92 1.84 7.01
CA LEU A 77 1.11 3.04 7.22
C LEU A 77 1.76 3.98 8.25
N ILE A 78 2.07 3.46 9.44
CA ILE A 78 2.69 4.25 10.51
C ILE A 78 4.08 4.73 10.09
N GLY A 79 4.93 3.82 9.59
CA GLY A 79 6.29 4.14 9.21
C GLY A 79 6.36 5.17 8.09
N THR A 80 5.54 5.03 7.05
CA THR A 80 5.55 5.96 5.91
C THR A 80 5.03 7.34 6.32
N LEU A 81 3.98 7.42 7.15
CA LEU A 81 3.47 8.69 7.66
C LEU A 81 4.48 9.38 8.58
N VAL A 82 5.06 8.65 9.54
CA VAL A 82 6.01 9.21 10.51
C VAL A 82 7.28 9.69 9.82
N ILE A 83 7.89 8.83 8.98
CA ILE A 83 9.12 9.18 8.25
C ILE A 83 8.83 10.30 7.25
N GLY A 84 7.75 10.19 6.47
CA GLY A 84 7.36 11.19 5.49
C GLY A 84 7.09 12.57 6.11
N PHE A 85 6.33 12.63 7.19
CA PHE A 85 6.05 13.87 7.93
C PHE A 85 7.32 14.45 8.57
N THR A 86 8.17 13.61 9.15
CA THR A 86 9.43 14.06 9.76
C THR A 86 10.35 14.68 8.71
N LEU A 87 10.53 14.01 7.56
CA LEU A 87 11.31 14.56 6.45
C LEU A 87 10.70 15.87 5.91
N ALA A 88 9.38 15.94 5.81
CA ALA A 88 8.69 17.16 5.40
C ALA A 88 8.93 18.33 6.36
N ALA A 89 8.79 18.10 7.68
CA ALA A 89 9.02 19.11 8.70
C ALA A 89 10.49 19.57 8.77
N LEU A 90 11.45 18.70 8.42
CA LEU A 90 12.86 19.07 8.32
C LEU A 90 13.11 19.97 7.10
N LEU A 91 12.51 19.65 5.96
CA LEU A 91 12.65 20.43 4.72
C LEU A 91 11.92 21.77 4.77
N ASP A 92 10.82 21.84 5.52
CA ASP A 92 10.04 23.08 5.71
C ASP A 92 10.85 24.21 6.35
N ARG A 93 11.96 23.89 7.05
CA ARG A 93 12.89 24.86 7.66
C ARG A 93 13.74 25.64 6.64
N LYS A 94 13.39 25.65 5.36
CA LYS A 94 14.10 26.35 4.27
C LYS A 94 15.59 25.96 4.19
N VAL A 95 15.86 24.65 4.20
CA VAL A 95 17.23 24.08 4.15
C VAL A 95 17.90 24.40 2.81
N ARG A 96 19.20 24.74 2.82
CA ARG A 96 19.99 24.93 1.59
C ARG A 96 20.03 23.61 0.80
N GLY A 97 19.67 23.65 -0.48
CA GLY A 97 19.66 22.45 -1.34
C GLY A 97 18.36 21.63 -1.29
N GLU A 98 17.27 22.21 -0.77
CA GLU A 98 15.96 21.54 -0.67
C GLU A 98 15.51 20.86 -1.97
N GLY A 99 15.67 21.50 -3.13
CA GLY A 99 15.26 20.91 -4.42
C GLY A 99 15.98 19.60 -4.74
N VAL A 100 17.27 19.50 -4.37
CA VAL A 100 18.06 18.28 -4.55
C VAL A 100 17.59 17.20 -3.57
N LEU A 101 17.44 17.54 -2.29
CA LEU A 101 16.95 16.60 -1.27
C LEU A 101 15.57 16.04 -1.63
N ARG A 102 14.65 16.91 -2.06
CA ARG A 102 13.31 16.49 -2.51
C ARG A 102 13.38 15.49 -3.66
N THR A 103 14.27 15.74 -4.62
CA THR A 103 14.45 14.86 -5.78
C THR A 103 15.03 13.51 -5.37
N ILE A 104 16.06 13.50 -4.51
CA ILE A 104 16.68 12.27 -3.99
C ILE A 104 15.65 11.41 -3.24
N PHE A 105 14.86 12.02 -2.36
CA PHE A 105 13.85 11.28 -1.61
C PHE A 105 12.68 10.81 -2.48
N LEU A 106 12.32 11.53 -3.54
CA LEU A 106 11.23 11.15 -4.45
C LEU A 106 11.66 10.10 -5.48
N TYR A 107 12.96 10.02 -5.81
CA TYR A 107 13.50 9.12 -6.83
C TYR A 107 13.08 7.64 -6.68
N PRO A 108 13.11 7.03 -5.46
CA PRO A 108 12.67 5.66 -5.26
C PRO A 108 11.24 5.39 -5.75
N PHE A 109 10.34 6.37 -5.62
CA PHE A 109 8.95 6.23 -6.03
C PHE A 109 8.78 6.06 -7.55
N ALA A 110 9.76 6.51 -8.34
CA ALA A 110 9.77 6.32 -9.79
C ALA A 110 10.13 4.89 -10.22
N LEU A 111 10.70 4.08 -9.32
CA LEU A 111 11.05 2.69 -9.59
C LEU A 111 9.82 1.78 -9.44
N SER A 112 9.76 0.72 -10.25
CA SER A 112 8.75 -0.32 -10.08
C SER A 112 8.99 -1.12 -8.79
N PHE A 113 7.93 -1.73 -8.24
CA PHE A 113 8.06 -2.60 -7.06
C PHE A 113 8.97 -3.80 -7.31
N ILE A 114 8.97 -4.35 -8.53
CA ILE A 114 9.84 -5.48 -8.91
C ILE A 114 11.31 -5.05 -8.87
N VAL A 115 11.66 -3.93 -9.48
CA VAL A 115 13.04 -3.42 -9.50
C VAL A 115 13.50 -3.07 -8.08
N THR A 116 12.63 -2.39 -7.32
CA THR A 116 12.89 -2.07 -5.91
C THR A 116 13.14 -3.34 -5.10
N GLY A 117 12.31 -4.36 -5.27
CA GLY A 117 12.46 -5.65 -4.59
C GLY A 117 13.79 -6.32 -4.94
N LEU A 118 14.18 -6.36 -6.22
CA LEU A 118 15.44 -6.98 -6.64
C LEU A 118 16.66 -6.25 -6.05
N VAL A 119 16.68 -4.92 -6.08
CA VAL A 119 17.77 -4.12 -5.49
C VAL A 119 17.88 -4.40 -3.99
N TRP A 120 16.76 -4.40 -3.27
CA TRP A 120 16.76 -4.69 -1.84
C TRP A 120 17.06 -6.16 -1.53
N GLN A 121 16.74 -7.10 -2.41
CA GLN A 121 17.16 -8.50 -2.29
C GLN A 121 18.69 -8.61 -2.32
N TRP A 122 19.37 -7.87 -3.20
CA TRP A 122 20.84 -7.84 -3.24
C TRP A 122 21.44 -7.13 -2.03
N ILE A 123 20.88 -5.99 -1.62
CA ILE A 123 21.36 -5.24 -0.44
C ILE A 123 21.20 -6.06 0.84
N LEU A 124 20.10 -6.80 0.99
CA LEU A 124 19.82 -7.61 2.18
C LEU A 124 20.41 -9.03 2.08
N ASN A 125 21.13 -9.36 1.01
CA ASN A 125 21.79 -10.65 0.86
C ASN A 125 22.96 -10.75 1.89
N PRO A 126 23.03 -11.81 2.70
CA PRO A 126 24.04 -11.91 3.75
C PRO A 126 25.47 -12.18 3.24
N GLN A 127 25.63 -12.70 2.02
CA GLN A 127 26.93 -13.01 1.42
C GLN A 127 27.58 -11.81 0.73
N LEU A 128 26.79 -11.02 -0.02
CA LEU A 128 27.30 -9.93 -0.85
C LEU A 128 26.76 -8.54 -0.45
N GLY A 129 25.74 -8.47 0.39
CA GLY A 129 25.05 -7.24 0.76
C GLY A 129 25.59 -6.57 2.02
N LEU A 130 24.69 -5.91 2.75
CA LEU A 130 25.03 -5.07 3.90
C LEU A 130 25.81 -5.83 4.98
N GLN A 131 25.47 -7.09 5.22
CA GLN A 131 26.15 -7.90 6.23
C GLN A 131 27.63 -8.09 5.92
N SER A 132 28.00 -8.39 4.66
CA SER A 132 29.40 -8.63 4.29
C SER A 132 30.22 -7.35 4.34
N VAL A 133 29.63 -6.22 3.93
CA VAL A 133 30.25 -4.89 4.03
C VAL A 133 30.56 -4.53 5.49
N VAL A 134 29.63 -4.78 6.40
CA VAL A 134 29.81 -4.51 7.84
C VAL A 134 30.86 -5.44 8.46
N ARG A 135 30.85 -6.72 8.10
CA ARG A 135 31.90 -7.67 8.55
C ARG A 135 33.28 -7.27 8.02
N GLY A 136 33.36 -6.80 6.78
CA GLY A 136 34.59 -6.28 6.18
C GLY A 136 35.16 -5.04 6.86
N MET A 137 34.33 -4.28 7.61
CA MET A 137 34.77 -3.15 8.43
C MET A 137 35.30 -3.56 9.82
N GLY A 138 35.31 -4.86 10.15
CA GLY A 138 35.84 -5.39 11.42
C GLY A 138 34.79 -5.88 12.42
N TRP A 139 33.50 -5.87 12.08
CA TRP A 139 32.43 -6.43 12.93
C TRP A 139 32.06 -7.86 12.47
N GLU A 140 32.98 -8.80 12.61
CA GLU A 140 32.84 -10.18 12.12
C GLU A 140 31.60 -10.93 12.66
N SER A 141 31.18 -10.61 13.89
CA SER A 141 30.02 -11.22 14.55
C SER A 141 28.67 -10.63 14.12
N PHE A 142 28.65 -9.61 13.28
CA PHE A 142 27.41 -8.97 12.84
C PHE A 142 26.56 -9.92 11.99
N THR A 143 25.29 -10.09 12.35
CA THR A 143 24.33 -10.91 11.60
C THR A 143 23.13 -10.06 11.19
N PHE A 144 22.87 -9.97 9.90
CA PHE A 144 21.75 -9.24 9.34
C PHE A 144 21.25 -9.94 8.08
N ASP A 145 20.33 -10.87 8.29
CA ASP A 145 19.70 -11.66 7.24
C ASP A 145 18.19 -11.72 7.47
N PRO A 146 17.48 -10.62 7.25
CA PRO A 146 16.04 -10.58 7.47
C PRO A 146 15.28 -11.45 6.47
N LEU A 147 15.80 -11.62 5.24
CA LEU A 147 15.09 -12.33 4.17
C LEU A 147 15.05 -13.85 4.38
N ASN A 148 16.06 -14.44 5.02
CA ASN A 148 16.07 -15.87 5.31
C ASN A 148 15.52 -16.23 6.72
N ASN A 149 15.07 -15.24 7.49
CA ASN A 149 14.53 -15.48 8.84
C ASN A 149 13.01 -15.30 8.88
N SER A 150 12.28 -16.42 9.07
CA SER A 150 10.82 -16.47 9.13
C SER A 150 10.18 -15.49 10.12
N LYS A 151 10.86 -15.10 11.20
CA LYS A 151 10.31 -14.19 12.21
C LYS A 151 10.39 -12.71 11.81
N ILE A 152 11.33 -12.35 10.93
CA ILE A 152 11.62 -10.94 10.61
C ILE A 152 11.56 -10.62 9.12
N VAL A 153 11.24 -11.59 8.26
CA VAL A 153 11.16 -11.40 6.80
C VAL A 153 10.21 -10.27 6.40
N MET A 154 9.07 -10.14 7.07
CA MET A 154 8.12 -9.05 6.81
C MET A 154 8.73 -7.67 7.09
N PHE A 155 9.62 -7.54 8.08
CA PHE A 155 10.35 -6.31 8.33
C PHE A 155 11.44 -6.06 7.28
N GLY A 156 12.06 -7.11 6.73
CA GLY A 156 12.95 -6.99 5.57
C GLY A 156 12.24 -6.41 4.33
N LEU A 157 11.02 -6.89 4.05
CA LEU A 157 10.16 -6.34 2.99
C LEU A 157 9.73 -4.90 3.31
N LEU A 158 9.44 -4.62 4.58
CA LEU A 158 9.00 -3.30 5.05
C LEU A 158 10.06 -2.23 4.78
N ILE A 159 11.34 -2.53 4.99
CA ILE A 159 12.44 -1.57 4.73
C ILE A 159 12.41 -1.09 3.27
N ALA A 160 12.28 -2.03 2.32
CA ALA A 160 12.20 -1.72 0.89
C ALA A 160 10.95 -0.87 0.56
N GLY A 161 9.80 -1.24 1.13
CA GLY A 161 8.55 -0.50 0.96
C GLY A 161 8.59 0.92 1.53
N LEU A 162 9.16 1.09 2.73
CA LEU A 162 9.33 2.41 3.36
C LEU A 162 10.26 3.30 2.52
N TRP A 163 11.37 2.75 2.05
CA TRP A 163 12.29 3.48 1.18
C TRP A 163 11.61 3.96 -0.11
N GLN A 164 10.76 3.13 -0.72
CA GLN A 164 10.04 3.50 -1.94
C GLN A 164 8.90 4.51 -1.71
N GLY A 165 8.13 4.35 -0.63
CA GLY A 165 6.90 5.11 -0.40
C GLY A 165 7.08 6.45 0.33
N THR A 166 8.08 6.58 1.20
CA THR A 166 8.23 7.75 2.10
C THR A 166 8.48 9.06 1.35
N GLY A 167 9.16 9.02 0.20
CA GLY A 167 9.45 10.19 -0.62
C GLY A 167 8.21 10.92 -1.14
N LEU A 168 7.23 10.17 -1.64
CA LEU A 168 5.98 10.73 -2.12
C LEU A 168 5.20 11.37 -0.96
N ILE A 169 5.10 10.66 0.15
CA ILE A 169 4.35 11.13 1.33
C ILE A 169 5.03 12.37 1.92
N MET A 170 6.36 12.43 1.96
CA MET A 170 7.10 13.63 2.32
C MET A 170 6.72 14.81 1.42
N CYS A 171 6.70 14.64 0.10
CA CYS A 171 6.36 15.72 -0.83
C CYS A 171 4.95 16.26 -0.61
N ILE A 172 3.98 15.36 -0.38
CA ILE A 172 2.59 15.72 -0.11
C ILE A 172 2.47 16.46 1.22
N MET A 173 3.12 15.97 2.27
CA MET A 173 3.11 16.58 3.59
C MET A 173 3.80 17.95 3.58
N LEU A 174 4.91 18.09 2.85
CA LEU A 174 5.62 19.36 2.69
C LEU A 174 4.76 20.40 1.98
N ALA A 175 4.05 20.01 0.91
CA ALA A 175 3.08 20.89 0.25
C ALA A 175 1.96 21.32 1.20
N GLY A 176 1.48 20.40 2.06
CA GLY A 176 0.50 20.69 3.10
C GLY A 176 1.01 21.67 4.16
N LEU A 177 2.23 21.47 4.66
CA LEU A 177 2.87 22.38 5.63
C LEU A 177 3.01 23.79 5.07
N ARG A 178 3.40 23.91 3.80
CA ARG A 178 3.54 25.20 3.10
C ARG A 178 2.24 25.91 2.79
N GLY A 179 1.12 25.18 2.79
CA GLY A 179 -0.20 25.78 2.65
C GLY A 179 -0.68 26.50 3.91
N ILE A 180 0.03 26.37 5.04
CA ILE A 180 -0.31 26.99 6.31
C ILE A 180 0.27 28.40 6.35
N ASP A 181 -0.56 29.38 6.67
CA ASP A 181 -0.15 30.78 6.78
C ASP A 181 0.98 30.98 7.81
N GLU A 182 2.01 31.73 7.44
CA GLU A 182 3.12 32.09 8.34
C GLU A 182 2.63 32.83 9.59
N ASP A 183 1.48 33.51 9.53
CA ASP A 183 0.91 34.23 10.66
C ASP A 183 0.43 33.29 11.79
N ILE A 184 0.06 32.05 11.47
CA ILE A 184 -0.29 31.04 12.48
C ILE A 184 0.95 30.64 13.29
N TRP A 185 2.10 30.54 12.62
CA TRP A 185 3.38 30.28 13.29
C TRP A 185 3.83 31.43 14.19
N LYS A 186 3.58 32.68 13.76
CA LYS A 186 3.86 33.88 14.57
C LYS A 186 2.95 33.96 15.79
N ALA A 187 1.65 33.75 15.61
CA ALA A 187 0.67 33.76 16.70
C ALA A 187 1.01 32.74 17.79
N ALA A 188 1.32 31.50 17.41
CA ALA A 188 1.73 30.47 18.37
C ALA A 188 2.99 30.83 19.16
N ARG A 189 3.92 31.59 18.54
CA ARG A 189 5.14 32.09 19.20
C ARG A 189 4.84 33.22 20.18
N VAL A 190 3.91 34.11 19.84
CA VAL A 190 3.42 35.18 20.73
C VAL A 190 2.74 34.59 21.97
N ASP A 191 1.96 33.51 21.79
CA ASP A 191 1.31 32.77 22.88
C ASP A 191 2.28 31.90 23.72
N GLY A 192 3.59 31.95 23.43
CA GLY A 192 4.60 31.18 24.14
C GLY A 192 4.48 29.66 23.96
N ILE A 193 3.76 29.19 22.94
CA ILE A 193 3.56 27.76 22.70
C ILE A 193 4.82 27.19 22.04
N GLY A 194 5.47 26.22 22.71
CA GLY A 194 6.67 25.57 22.20
C GLY A 194 6.44 24.82 20.87
N THR A 195 7.45 24.79 20.01
CA THR A 195 7.38 24.29 18.62
C THR A 195 6.74 22.90 18.49
N VAL A 196 7.12 21.93 19.33
CA VAL A 196 6.54 20.57 19.29
C VAL A 196 5.04 20.58 19.59
N LYS A 197 4.61 21.41 20.54
CA LYS A 197 3.21 21.56 20.91
C LYS A 197 2.42 22.26 19.80
N THR A 198 3.03 23.21 19.09
CA THR A 198 2.46 23.85 17.89
C THR A 198 2.23 22.81 16.78
N TYR A 199 3.23 21.97 16.49
CA TYR A 199 3.07 20.90 15.49
C TYR A 199 1.91 19.96 15.84
N ILE A 200 1.87 19.45 17.08
CA ILE A 200 0.90 18.43 17.47
C ILE A 200 -0.52 19.00 17.61
N ARG A 201 -0.67 20.19 18.21
CA ARG A 201 -2.00 20.72 18.56
C ARG A 201 -2.60 21.67 17.54
N VAL A 202 -1.79 22.25 16.65
CA VAL A 202 -2.27 23.23 15.66
C VAL A 202 -2.08 22.68 14.25
N ILE A 203 -0.84 22.36 13.89
CA ILE A 203 -0.48 22.00 12.51
C ILE A 203 -1.08 20.67 12.08
N ILE A 204 -0.92 19.60 12.87
CA ILE A 204 -1.44 18.27 12.52
C ILE A 204 -2.97 18.29 12.32
N PRO A 205 -3.78 18.91 13.20
CA PRO A 205 -5.21 19.08 12.96
C PRO A 205 -5.55 19.85 11.68
N MET A 206 -4.82 20.93 11.38
CA MET A 206 -5.02 21.71 10.14
C MET A 206 -4.67 20.91 8.88
N MET A 207 -3.69 20.02 8.97
CA MET A 207 -3.26 19.15 7.87
C MET A 207 -4.14 17.91 7.69
N ARG A 208 -5.26 17.76 8.41
CA ARG A 208 -6.14 16.59 8.32
C ARG A 208 -6.46 16.16 6.87
N PRO A 209 -6.80 17.05 5.92
CA PRO A 209 -7.06 16.64 4.53
C PRO A 209 -5.84 16.01 3.83
N VAL A 210 -4.65 16.49 4.17
CA VAL A 210 -3.37 16.00 3.64
C VAL A 210 -3.06 14.61 4.20
N PHE A 211 -3.24 14.41 5.51
CA PHE A 211 -3.10 13.10 6.15
C PHE A 211 -4.08 12.07 5.58
N VAL A 212 -5.32 12.47 5.33
CA VAL A 212 -6.33 11.60 4.71
C VAL A 212 -5.90 11.19 3.30
N THR A 213 -5.44 12.14 2.49
CA THR A 213 -4.94 11.86 1.14
C THR A 213 -3.75 10.91 1.17
N SER A 214 -2.78 11.15 2.07
CA SER A 214 -1.62 10.27 2.24
C SER A 214 -2.01 8.87 2.69
N LEU A 215 -2.97 8.73 3.61
CA LEU A 215 -3.46 7.43 4.07
C LEU A 215 -4.05 6.61 2.92
N VAL A 216 -4.83 7.24 2.04
CA VAL A 216 -5.40 6.57 0.86
C VAL A 216 -4.31 6.09 -0.09
N LEU A 217 -3.30 6.92 -0.34
CA LEU A 217 -2.17 6.56 -1.21
C LEU A 217 -1.36 5.39 -0.62
N ILE A 218 -1.08 5.41 0.68
CA ILE A 218 -0.36 4.33 1.35
C ILE A 218 -1.20 3.04 1.34
N ALA A 219 -2.49 3.12 1.66
CA ALA A 219 -3.42 1.99 1.63
C ALA A 219 -3.49 1.35 0.24
N SER A 220 -3.56 2.17 -0.82
CA SER A 220 -3.51 1.71 -2.21
C SER A 220 -2.20 0.99 -2.55
N GLY A 221 -1.07 1.47 -2.00
CA GLY A 221 0.23 0.83 -2.12
C GLY A 221 0.31 -0.55 -1.43
N ILE A 222 -0.27 -0.69 -0.23
CA ILE A 222 -0.27 -1.95 0.54
C ILE A 222 -0.95 -3.09 -0.24
N VAL A 223 -2.01 -2.80 -0.99
CA VAL A 223 -2.70 -3.82 -1.82
C VAL A 223 -1.79 -4.35 -2.94
N LYS A 224 -0.82 -3.56 -3.39
CA LYS A 224 0.13 -3.92 -4.47
C LYS A 224 1.41 -4.62 -3.97
N LEU A 225 1.44 -5.04 -2.72
CA LEU A 225 2.62 -5.66 -2.08
C LEU A 225 3.12 -6.94 -2.78
N TYR A 226 2.30 -7.57 -3.62
CA TYR A 226 2.64 -8.76 -4.40
C TYR A 226 4.00 -8.68 -5.09
N ASP A 227 4.23 -7.62 -5.88
CA ASP A 227 5.43 -7.49 -6.72
C ASP A 227 6.70 -7.49 -5.87
N LEU A 228 6.67 -6.78 -4.74
CA LEU A 228 7.80 -6.68 -3.82
C LEU A 228 8.09 -8.02 -3.14
N VAL A 229 7.05 -8.72 -2.68
CA VAL A 229 7.18 -10.06 -2.05
C VAL A 229 7.78 -11.06 -3.02
N VAL A 230 7.26 -11.10 -4.26
CA VAL A 230 7.73 -12.05 -5.27
C VAL A 230 9.19 -11.77 -5.63
N ALA A 231 9.55 -10.51 -5.86
CA ALA A 231 10.91 -10.12 -6.19
C ALA A 231 11.92 -10.43 -5.08
N GLN A 232 11.57 -10.22 -3.80
CA GLN A 232 12.53 -10.42 -2.70
C GLN A 232 12.61 -11.86 -2.18
N THR A 233 11.48 -12.56 -2.09
CA THR A 233 11.39 -13.82 -1.33
C THR A 233 10.53 -14.90 -1.97
N SER A 234 9.71 -14.56 -2.97
CA SER A 234 8.72 -15.49 -3.55
C SER A 234 7.74 -16.10 -2.52
N GLY A 235 7.54 -15.45 -1.36
CA GLY A 235 6.69 -15.93 -0.26
C GLY A 235 7.43 -16.68 0.86
N GLY A 236 8.76 -16.81 0.75
CA GLY A 236 9.59 -17.51 1.74
C GLY A 236 10.12 -16.64 2.89
N PRO A 237 10.78 -17.25 3.90
CA PRO A 237 11.05 -18.69 4.04
C PRO A 237 9.77 -19.48 4.38
N GLY A 238 9.55 -20.60 3.69
CA GLY A 238 8.30 -21.36 3.79
C GLY A 238 7.12 -20.55 3.26
N ILE A 239 6.21 -20.14 4.16
CA ILE A 239 5.05 -19.26 3.88
C ILE A 239 5.12 -17.95 4.65
N SER A 240 6.27 -17.63 5.26
CA SER A 240 6.39 -16.57 6.27
C SER A 240 6.27 -15.16 5.69
N SER A 241 6.42 -14.99 4.38
CA SER A 241 6.16 -13.72 3.68
C SER A 241 5.01 -13.82 2.68
N GLU A 242 4.18 -14.85 2.80
CA GLU A 242 3.00 -15.00 1.96
C GLU A 242 2.07 -13.79 2.12
N VAL A 243 1.49 -13.33 1.02
CA VAL A 243 0.48 -12.25 1.00
C VAL A 243 -0.71 -12.66 0.14
N PRO A 244 -1.93 -12.12 0.37
CA PRO A 244 -3.16 -12.61 -0.25
C PRO A 244 -3.11 -12.61 -1.79
N ALA A 245 -2.56 -11.56 -2.39
CA ALA A 245 -2.38 -11.47 -3.83
C ALA A 245 -1.49 -12.59 -4.39
N LYS A 246 -0.45 -12.98 -3.64
CA LYS A 246 0.43 -14.09 -4.01
C LYS A 246 -0.29 -15.42 -3.84
N TYR A 247 -1.09 -15.58 -2.78
CA TYR A 247 -1.94 -16.76 -2.60
C TYR A 247 -2.84 -16.97 -3.82
N VAL A 248 -3.56 -15.93 -4.26
CA VAL A 248 -4.42 -15.95 -5.46
C VAL A 248 -3.64 -16.43 -6.68
N MET A 249 -2.49 -15.82 -6.97
CA MET A 249 -1.66 -16.20 -8.11
C MET A 249 -1.23 -17.66 -8.06
N THR A 250 -0.81 -18.14 -6.88
CA THR A 250 -0.42 -19.55 -6.72
C THR A 250 -1.60 -20.51 -6.81
N ALA A 251 -2.78 -20.15 -6.29
CA ALA A 251 -3.98 -20.99 -6.36
C ALA A 251 -4.49 -21.13 -7.80
N MET A 252 -4.57 -20.02 -8.53
CA MET A 252 -5.07 -19.99 -9.90
C MET A 252 -4.12 -20.67 -10.88
N PHE A 253 -2.84 -20.27 -10.88
CA PHE A 253 -1.90 -20.67 -11.93
C PHE A 253 -1.00 -21.84 -11.53
N GLY A 254 -0.57 -21.90 -10.27
CA GLY A 254 0.28 -22.98 -9.77
C GLY A 254 -0.52 -24.23 -9.38
N GLY A 255 -1.65 -24.05 -8.70
CA GLY A 255 -2.53 -25.11 -8.21
C GLY A 255 -3.66 -25.48 -9.15
N GLN A 256 -3.84 -24.75 -10.26
CA GLN A 256 -4.93 -24.93 -11.23
C GLN A 256 -6.32 -25.01 -10.57
N ASN A 257 -6.51 -24.22 -9.51
CA ASN A 257 -7.73 -24.18 -8.72
C ASN A 257 -8.30 -22.75 -8.77
N LEU A 258 -9.06 -22.49 -9.83
CA LEU A 258 -9.65 -21.18 -10.07
C LEU A 258 -10.69 -20.82 -9.01
N GLY A 259 -11.46 -21.78 -8.50
CA GLY A 259 -12.48 -21.55 -7.47
C GLY A 259 -11.86 -20.98 -6.19
N GLN A 260 -10.79 -21.59 -5.69
CA GLN A 260 -10.03 -21.05 -4.54
C GLN A 260 -9.43 -19.67 -4.84
N GLY A 261 -8.89 -19.47 -6.04
CA GLY A 261 -8.36 -18.18 -6.47
C GLY A 261 -9.42 -17.06 -6.50
N PHE A 262 -10.61 -17.37 -7.00
CA PHE A 262 -11.74 -16.44 -7.04
C PHE A 262 -12.29 -16.15 -5.64
N ALA A 263 -12.39 -17.16 -4.77
CA ALA A 263 -12.77 -16.97 -3.36
C ALA A 263 -11.80 -16.04 -2.62
N ALA A 264 -10.49 -16.28 -2.76
CA ALA A 264 -9.45 -15.43 -2.18
C ALA A 264 -9.47 -14.00 -2.75
N SER A 265 -9.65 -13.85 -4.06
CA SER A 265 -9.77 -12.54 -4.73
C SER A 265 -11.00 -11.77 -4.24
N THR A 266 -12.12 -12.46 -4.05
CA THR A 266 -13.35 -11.89 -3.49
C THR A 266 -13.14 -11.42 -2.05
N MET A 267 -12.42 -12.19 -1.22
CA MET A 267 -12.10 -11.77 0.15
C MET A 267 -11.17 -10.55 0.19
N MET A 268 -10.21 -10.45 -0.74
CA MET A 268 -9.40 -9.24 -0.90
C MET A 268 -10.26 -8.02 -1.27
N LEU A 269 -11.19 -8.18 -2.22
CA LEU A 269 -12.12 -7.12 -2.60
C LEU A 269 -12.97 -6.67 -1.40
N VAL A 270 -13.53 -7.60 -0.64
CA VAL A 270 -14.32 -7.30 0.57
C VAL A 270 -13.49 -6.50 1.56
N THR A 271 -12.22 -6.85 1.76
CA THR A 271 -11.31 -6.12 2.66
C THR A 271 -11.12 -4.67 2.20
N VAL A 272 -10.90 -4.45 0.90
CA VAL A 272 -10.76 -3.10 0.33
C VAL A 272 -12.05 -2.31 0.48
N VAL A 273 -13.21 -2.92 0.24
CA VAL A 273 -14.54 -2.29 0.41
C VAL A 273 -14.78 -1.89 1.86
N ILE A 274 -14.45 -2.74 2.84
CA ILE A 274 -14.58 -2.45 4.28
C ILE A 274 -13.73 -1.24 4.68
N ILE A 275 -12.56 -1.04 4.06
CA ILE A 275 -11.68 0.09 4.36
C ILE A 275 -12.14 1.37 3.63
N LEU A 276 -12.44 1.26 2.33
CA LEU A 276 -12.71 2.42 1.48
C LEU A 276 -14.12 2.98 1.63
N VAL A 277 -15.14 2.15 1.86
CA VAL A 277 -16.54 2.62 1.93
C VAL A 277 -16.78 3.53 3.14
N PRO A 278 -16.39 3.16 4.37
CA PRO A 278 -16.54 4.07 5.52
C PRO A 278 -15.77 5.38 5.31
N TRP A 279 -14.57 5.30 4.73
CA TRP A 279 -13.78 6.50 4.40
C TRP A 279 -14.51 7.41 3.40
N ALA A 280 -15.01 6.85 2.29
CA ALA A 280 -15.73 7.61 1.27
C ALA A 280 -17.01 8.25 1.84
N ILE A 281 -17.71 7.57 2.73
CA ILE A 281 -18.89 8.11 3.42
C ILE A 281 -18.50 9.28 4.34
N LEU A 282 -17.38 9.18 5.07
CA LEU A 282 -16.93 10.25 5.96
C LEU A 282 -16.45 11.50 5.18
N GLU A 283 -15.74 11.30 4.07
CA GLU A 283 -15.18 12.39 3.27
C GLU A 283 -16.25 13.09 2.41
N PHE A 284 -17.09 12.32 1.70
CA PHE A 284 -18.09 12.86 0.79
C PHE A 284 -19.47 13.07 1.45
N GLY A 285 -19.77 12.37 2.53
CA GLY A 285 -21.04 12.51 3.28
C GLY A 285 -21.11 13.74 4.17
N GLY A 286 -19.97 14.36 4.50
CA GLY A 286 -19.89 15.57 5.35
C GLY A 286 -20.42 16.86 4.70
N LYS A 287 -20.70 16.89 3.39
CA LYS A 287 -21.21 18.07 2.66
C LYS A 287 -22.73 18.26 2.70
N LYS A 288 -23.40 17.80 3.76
CA LYS A 288 -24.84 18.02 3.99
C LYS A 288 -25.18 18.44 5.43
N ARG A 289 -24.55 19.50 5.94
CA ARG A 289 -25.19 20.37 6.93
C ARG A 289 -24.84 21.81 6.56
N GLY A 290 -25.86 22.54 6.11
CA GLY A 290 -25.78 23.99 5.88
C GLY A 290 -25.69 24.76 7.18
#